data_AF-G3HE48-F1
#
_entry.id   AF-G3HE48-F1
#
_cell.length_a   1.000
_cell.length_b   1.000
_cell.length_c   1.000
_cell.angle_alpha   90.00
_cell.angle_beta   90.00
_cell.angle_gamma   90.00
#
_symmetry.space_group_name_H-M   'P 1'
#
loop_
_entity.id
_entity.type
_entity.pdbx_description
1 polymer ?
#
loop_
_entity_poly.entity_id
_entity_poly.type
_entity_poly.pdbx_seq_one_letter_code
_entity_poly.pdbx_strand_id
1 'polypeptide(L)'
;MSHVMLFLCFIFALVGMAANAMVLWLLGFRLHRNAFSVYILNLAMADFLFLCFQFIFYLLYLINIFYPISTHILLFSIVVSTFAYFCGLNILSAISIERCLSVMWPIWYRCQRPRHTSAVTCALLWALSLMLTLLDEEACSLLVNSSDMFWCQTFDFIMISWSVAFSVALCGSSLTLLVRIVCGSQRIPGTRLYVIIVLTVLFFLIFGFPLGIYCVLYKWIRNLYHHQICDLYYVTLFLSCVNSCANPFIYFFIGSIRHHRFQQKSLKLFLQRALQDTPEEEADGERVSSGDPEELDTV
;
A
#
# COMPACT_ATOMS: atom_id res chain seq x y z
N MET A 1 -20.99 6.10 -19.52
CA MET A 1 -20.26 6.21 -18.24
C MET A 1 -18.91 5.51 -18.32
N SER A 2 -18.85 4.29 -18.87
CA SER A 2 -17.64 3.51 -19.15
C SER A 2 -16.47 4.27 -19.79
N HIS A 3 -16.66 5.02 -20.89
CA HIS A 3 -15.54 5.73 -21.56
C HIS A 3 -14.89 6.83 -20.69
N VAL A 4 -15.69 7.56 -19.90
CA VAL A 4 -15.17 8.58 -18.98
C VAL A 4 -14.37 7.92 -17.86
N MET A 5 -14.88 6.82 -17.29
CA MET A 5 -14.17 6.05 -16.27
C MET A 5 -12.86 5.46 -16.80
N LEU A 6 -12.87 4.91 -18.03
CA LEU A 6 -11.66 4.41 -18.69
C LEU A 6 -10.59 5.51 -18.84
N PHE A 7 -10.99 6.70 -19.28
CA PHE A 7 -10.07 7.83 -19.42
C PHE A 7 -9.51 8.30 -18.07
N LEU A 8 -10.36 8.37 -17.04
CA LEU A 8 -9.93 8.69 -15.68
C LEU A 8 -8.96 7.65 -15.14
N CYS A 9 -9.26 6.36 -15.28
CA CYS A 9 -8.36 5.29 -14.86
C CYS A 9 -7.00 5.37 -15.56
N PHE A 10 -6.97 5.69 -16.86
CA PHE A 10 -5.73 5.86 -17.61
C PHE A 10 -4.86 6.98 -17.05
N ILE A 11 -5.46 8.14 -16.74
CA ILE A 11 -4.75 9.27 -16.13
C ILE A 11 -4.24 8.90 -14.74
N PHE A 12 -5.11 8.34 -13.88
CA PHE A 12 -4.73 7.96 -12.53
C PHE A 12 -3.63 6.90 -12.54
N ALA A 13 -3.69 5.91 -13.43
CA ALA A 13 -2.64 4.91 -13.59
C ALA A 13 -1.28 5.57 -13.92
N LEU A 14 -1.23 6.52 -14.85
CA LEU A 14 -0.01 7.26 -15.18
C LEU A 14 0.54 8.07 -13.99
N VAL A 15 -0.34 8.83 -13.31
CA VAL A 15 0.04 9.64 -12.15
C VAL A 15 0.55 8.75 -11.02
N GLY A 16 -0.16 7.68 -10.71
CA GLY A 16 0.22 6.75 -9.66
C GLY A 16 1.49 5.96 -9.99
N MET A 17 1.71 5.57 -11.25
CA MET A 17 2.97 4.97 -11.69
C MET A 17 4.14 5.93 -11.46
N ALA A 18 4.01 7.20 -11.88
CA ALA A 18 5.05 8.20 -11.66
C ALA A 18 5.32 8.43 -10.16
N ALA A 19 4.26 8.53 -9.35
CA ALA A 19 4.37 8.75 -7.91
C ALA A 19 5.01 7.56 -7.19
N ASN A 20 4.59 6.32 -7.49
CA ASN A 20 5.17 5.12 -6.90
C ASN A 20 6.60 4.86 -7.39
N ALA A 21 6.91 5.12 -8.66
CA ALA A 21 8.28 5.06 -9.19
C ALA A 21 9.21 6.04 -8.46
N MET A 22 8.72 7.24 -8.14
CA MET A 22 9.46 8.21 -7.36
C MET A 22 9.73 7.72 -5.93
N VAL A 23 8.75 7.07 -5.27
CA VAL A 23 8.96 6.43 -3.96
C VAL A 23 10.00 5.31 -4.06
N LEU A 24 9.90 4.43 -5.07
CA LEU A 24 10.88 3.37 -5.33
C LEU A 24 12.29 3.93 -5.52
N TRP A 25 12.43 4.99 -6.32
CA TRP A 25 13.71 5.65 -6.56
C TRP A 25 14.31 6.24 -5.28
N LEU A 26 13.51 7.00 -4.52
CA LEU A 26 13.98 7.65 -3.30
C LEU A 26 14.36 6.63 -2.22
N LEU A 27 13.53 5.60 -2.04
CA LEU A 27 13.69 4.64 -0.95
C LEU A 27 14.66 3.51 -1.31
N GLY A 28 14.81 3.21 -2.60
CA GLY A 28 15.76 2.23 -3.11
C GLY A 28 17.20 2.75 -3.13
N PHE A 29 17.42 4.01 -3.52
CA PHE A 29 18.77 4.52 -3.80
C PHE A 29 19.21 5.69 -2.92
N ARG A 30 18.30 6.47 -2.32
CA ARG A 30 18.63 7.76 -1.70
C ARG A 30 18.53 7.77 -0.17
N LEU A 31 17.81 6.82 0.42
CA LEU A 31 17.57 6.71 1.86
C LEU A 31 18.19 5.44 2.44
N HIS A 32 18.61 5.51 3.70
CA HIS A 32 19.05 4.33 4.45
C HIS A 32 17.86 3.38 4.68
N ARG A 33 18.07 2.09 4.45
CA ARG A 33 17.03 1.07 4.63
C ARG A 33 16.78 0.83 6.12
N ASN A 34 15.63 1.28 6.57
CA ASN A 34 15.04 0.90 7.84
C ASN A 34 14.00 -0.20 7.60
N ALA A 35 13.63 -0.91 8.65
CA ALA A 35 12.62 -1.95 8.56
C ALA A 35 11.31 -1.52 7.90
N PHE A 36 10.81 -0.35 8.27
CA PHE A 36 9.58 0.19 7.73
C PHE A 36 9.71 0.73 6.31
N SER A 37 10.91 1.20 5.94
CA SER A 37 11.17 1.57 4.54
C SER A 37 11.15 0.37 3.61
N VAL A 38 11.52 -0.83 4.10
CA VAL A 38 11.42 -2.06 3.31
C VAL A 38 9.96 -2.37 3.00
N TYR A 39 9.05 -2.24 3.97
CA TYR A 39 7.62 -2.44 3.70
C TYR A 39 7.04 -1.40 2.74
N ILE A 40 7.36 -0.11 2.92
CA ILE A 40 6.88 0.94 2.00
C ILE A 40 7.45 0.74 0.59
N LEU A 41 8.71 0.28 0.47
CA LEU A 41 9.30 -0.05 -0.82
C LEU A 41 8.53 -1.19 -1.51
N ASN A 42 8.21 -2.26 -0.77
CA ASN A 42 7.45 -3.39 -1.31
C ASN A 42 6.00 -3.01 -1.63
N LEU A 43 5.37 -2.15 -0.83
CA LEU A 43 4.04 -1.61 -1.10
C LEU A 43 4.04 -0.75 -2.38
N ALA A 44 5.00 0.17 -2.52
CA ALA A 44 5.16 0.98 -3.72
C ALA A 44 5.46 0.11 -4.97
N MET A 45 6.16 -1.01 -4.80
CA MET A 45 6.40 -1.98 -5.88
C MET A 45 5.10 -2.68 -6.29
N ALA A 46 4.29 -3.12 -5.33
CA ALA A 46 2.98 -3.72 -5.59
C ALA A 46 2.02 -2.73 -6.26
N ASP A 47 1.93 -1.49 -5.76
CA ASP A 47 1.10 -0.44 -6.34
C ASP A 47 1.55 -0.05 -7.76
N PHE A 48 2.87 0.07 -7.98
CA PHE A 48 3.42 0.32 -9.31
C PHE A 48 3.08 -0.82 -10.28
N LEU A 49 3.25 -2.07 -9.85
CA LEU A 49 2.96 -3.25 -10.66
C LEU A 49 1.47 -3.31 -11.01
N PHE A 50 0.58 -3.10 -10.03
CA PHE A 50 -0.87 -3.04 -10.22
C PHE A 50 -1.24 -1.97 -11.25
N LEU A 51 -0.77 -0.72 -11.06
CA LEU A 51 -1.11 0.38 -11.96
C LEU A 51 -0.53 0.19 -13.37
N CYS A 52 0.66 -0.41 -13.50
CA CYS A 52 1.28 -0.71 -14.78
C CYS A 52 0.48 -1.73 -15.59
N PHE A 53 0.11 -2.85 -14.97
CA PHE A 53 -0.68 -3.86 -15.66
C PHE A 53 -2.13 -3.43 -15.89
N GLN A 54 -2.67 -2.56 -15.03
CA GLN A 54 -3.96 -1.93 -15.26
C GLN A 54 -3.90 -0.95 -16.45
N PHE A 55 -2.83 -0.17 -16.58
CA PHE A 55 -2.58 0.69 -17.74
C PHE A 55 -2.49 -0.14 -19.03
N ILE A 56 -1.73 -1.23 -19.02
CA ILE A 56 -1.62 -2.15 -20.16
C ILE A 56 -2.97 -2.73 -20.51
N PHE A 57 -3.74 -3.20 -19.51
CA PHE A 57 -5.09 -3.73 -19.72
C PHE A 57 -5.99 -2.72 -20.45
N TYR A 58 -6.01 -1.46 -20.03
CA TYR A 58 -6.80 -0.42 -20.70
C TYR A 58 -6.31 -0.10 -22.10
N LEU A 59 -5.00 -0.03 -22.31
CA LEU A 59 -4.43 0.20 -23.63
C LEU A 59 -4.82 -0.94 -24.59
N LEU A 60 -4.69 -2.19 -24.15
CA LEU A 60 -5.07 -3.37 -24.92
C LEU A 60 -6.58 -3.42 -25.15
N TYR A 61 -7.41 -3.04 -24.18
CA TYR A 61 -8.84 -2.94 -24.35
C TYR A 61 -9.21 -1.92 -25.45
N LEU A 62 -8.58 -0.74 -25.46
CA LEU A 62 -8.80 0.27 -26.50
C LEU A 62 -8.36 -0.22 -27.88
N ILE A 63 -7.21 -0.88 -27.97
CA ILE A 63 -6.74 -1.46 -29.23
C ILE A 63 -7.69 -2.57 -29.69
N ASN A 64 -8.26 -3.37 -28.77
CA ASN A 64 -9.17 -4.47 -29.08
C ASN A 64 -10.44 -4.01 -29.81
N ILE A 65 -10.88 -2.78 -29.57
CA ILE A 65 -12.03 -2.15 -30.26
C ILE A 65 -11.76 -2.02 -31.77
N PHE A 66 -10.50 -1.76 -32.16
CA PHE A 66 -10.12 -1.54 -33.56
C PHE A 66 -9.45 -2.76 -34.21
N TYR A 67 -8.72 -3.56 -33.41
CA TYR A 67 -7.95 -4.72 -33.86
C TYR A 67 -8.10 -5.87 -32.88
N PRO A 68 -8.47 -7.08 -33.32
CA PRO A 68 -8.61 -8.22 -32.41
C PRO A 68 -7.25 -8.57 -31.77
N ILE A 69 -7.18 -8.48 -30.44
CA ILE A 69 -6.03 -8.90 -29.64
C ILE A 69 -6.31 -10.27 -29.04
N SER A 70 -5.25 -11.08 -28.89
CA SER A 70 -5.30 -12.36 -28.18
C SER A 70 -5.84 -12.19 -26.76
N THR A 71 -6.86 -12.98 -26.43
CA THR A 71 -7.47 -13.03 -25.10
C THR A 71 -6.47 -13.40 -24.01
N HIS A 72 -5.42 -14.14 -24.35
CA HIS A 72 -4.35 -14.54 -23.41
C HIS A 72 -3.59 -13.34 -22.84
N ILE A 73 -3.31 -12.30 -23.65
CA ILE A 73 -2.55 -11.13 -23.20
C ILE A 73 -3.41 -10.29 -22.23
N LEU A 74 -4.71 -10.20 -22.52
CA LEU A 74 -5.66 -9.52 -21.65
C LEU A 74 -5.81 -10.25 -20.31
N LEU A 75 -5.96 -11.58 -20.35
CA LEU A 75 -6.05 -12.44 -19.17
C LEU A 75 -4.78 -12.33 -18.31
N PHE A 76 -3.61 -12.42 -18.93
CA PHE A 76 -2.33 -12.25 -18.25
C PHE A 76 -2.26 -10.91 -17.50
N SER A 77 -2.73 -9.82 -18.13
CA SER A 77 -2.75 -8.50 -17.50
C SER A 77 -3.68 -8.46 -16.27
N ILE A 78 -4.83 -9.13 -16.32
CA ILE A 78 -5.76 -9.26 -15.19
C ILE A 78 -5.13 -10.08 -14.06
N VAL A 79 -4.51 -11.21 -14.38
CA VAL A 79 -3.88 -12.11 -13.38
C VAL A 79 -2.77 -11.38 -12.64
N VAL A 80 -1.88 -10.70 -13.35
CA VAL A 80 -0.77 -9.95 -12.73
C VAL A 80 -1.29 -8.77 -11.89
N SER A 81 -2.34 -8.07 -12.36
CA SER A 81 -2.97 -6.99 -11.57
C SER A 81 -3.60 -7.53 -10.29
N THR A 82 -4.27 -8.68 -10.37
CA THR A 82 -4.89 -9.35 -9.21
C THR A 82 -3.83 -9.77 -8.19
N PHE A 83 -2.74 -10.38 -8.66
CA PHE A 83 -1.59 -10.72 -7.83
C PHE A 83 -1.00 -9.50 -7.11
N ALA A 84 -0.77 -8.40 -7.85
CA ALA A 84 -0.23 -7.16 -7.29
C ALA A 84 -1.16 -6.55 -6.22
N TYR A 85 -2.48 -6.60 -6.45
CA TYR A 85 -3.48 -6.17 -5.47
C TYR A 85 -3.40 -6.99 -4.16
N PHE A 86 -3.32 -8.31 -4.24
CA PHE A 86 -3.18 -9.17 -3.06
C PHE A 86 -1.87 -8.95 -2.32
N CYS A 87 -0.76 -8.77 -3.05
CA CYS A 87 0.52 -8.35 -2.45
C CYS A 87 0.37 -7.05 -1.67
N GLY A 88 -0.28 -6.04 -2.26
CA GLY A 88 -0.53 -4.74 -1.62
C GLY A 88 -1.31 -4.87 -0.32
N LEU A 89 -2.43 -5.60 -0.32
CA LEU A 89 -3.25 -5.86 0.87
C LEU A 89 -2.44 -6.60 1.96
N ASN A 90 -1.74 -7.67 1.58
CA ASN A 90 -0.95 -8.48 2.49
C ASN A 90 0.15 -7.65 3.17
N ILE A 91 0.87 -6.82 2.39
CA ILE A 91 1.92 -5.93 2.89
C ILE A 91 1.32 -4.84 3.79
N LEU A 92 0.19 -4.22 3.41
CA LEU A 92 -0.47 -3.18 4.19
C LEU A 92 -0.93 -3.72 5.56
N SER A 93 -1.48 -4.94 5.58
CA SER A 93 -1.84 -5.65 6.82
C SER A 93 -0.61 -5.92 7.68
N ALA A 94 0.48 -6.42 7.09
CA ALA A 94 1.74 -6.66 7.81
C ALA A 94 2.33 -5.37 8.41
N ILE A 95 2.26 -4.24 7.68
CA ILE A 95 2.65 -2.92 8.18
C ILE A 95 1.86 -2.56 9.45
N SER A 96 0.54 -2.72 9.42
CA SER A 96 -0.34 -2.39 10.54
C SER A 96 -0.12 -3.30 11.75
N ILE A 97 0.01 -4.61 11.52
CA ILE A 97 0.31 -5.59 12.56
C ILE A 97 1.66 -5.31 13.21
N GLU A 98 2.71 -5.10 12.42
CA GLU A 98 4.05 -4.87 12.96
C GLU A 98 4.11 -3.61 13.83
N ARG A 99 3.35 -2.57 13.44
CA ARG A 99 3.25 -1.34 14.22
C ARG A 99 2.45 -1.54 15.49
N CYS A 100 1.38 -2.34 15.44
CA CYS A 100 0.61 -2.73 16.61
C CYS A 100 1.49 -3.46 17.62
N LEU A 101 2.30 -4.42 17.15
CA LEU A 101 3.24 -5.17 17.99
C LEU A 101 4.32 -4.28 18.60
N SER A 102 4.88 -3.35 17.82
CA SER A 102 5.90 -2.41 18.28
C SER A 102 5.40 -1.51 19.43
N VAL A 103 4.12 -1.09 19.39
CA VAL A 103 3.50 -0.28 20.44
C VAL A 103 3.05 -1.10 21.64
N MET A 104 2.51 -2.30 21.42
CA MET A 104 2.03 -3.15 22.52
C MET A 104 3.17 -3.75 23.33
N TRP A 105 4.28 -4.15 22.69
CA TRP A 105 5.42 -4.79 23.34
C TRP A 105 6.75 -4.15 22.92
N PRO A 106 7.02 -2.90 23.35
CA PRO A 106 8.17 -2.12 22.88
C PRO A 106 9.53 -2.68 23.32
N ILE A 107 9.60 -3.34 24.49
CA ILE A 107 10.84 -3.94 25.01
C ILE A 107 11.20 -5.19 24.19
N TRP A 108 10.23 -6.10 24.02
CA TRP A 108 10.39 -7.30 23.21
C TRP A 108 10.74 -6.98 21.76
N TYR A 109 10.02 -6.01 21.16
CA TYR A 109 10.25 -5.59 19.78
C TYR A 109 11.65 -4.98 19.57
N ARG A 110 12.22 -4.30 20.56
CA ARG A 110 13.59 -3.76 20.46
C ARG A 110 14.66 -4.84 20.64
N CYS A 111 14.46 -5.78 21.56
CA CYS A 111 15.48 -6.77 21.90
C CYS A 111 15.53 -7.97 20.93
N GLN A 112 14.38 -8.39 20.40
CA GLN A 112 14.25 -9.69 19.75
C GLN A 112 13.96 -9.58 18.24
N ARG A 113 14.10 -8.41 17.64
CA ARG A 113 13.78 -8.19 16.23
C ARG A 113 15.00 -8.30 15.31
N PRO A 114 15.12 -9.38 14.50
CA PRO A 114 16.19 -9.50 13.53
C PRO A 114 16.15 -8.41 12.46
N ARG A 115 17.33 -8.01 11.99
CA ARG A 115 17.53 -6.97 10.97
C ARG A 115 16.80 -7.24 9.65
N HIS A 116 16.63 -8.51 9.27
CA HIS A 116 16.06 -8.93 7.98
C HIS A 116 14.58 -9.33 8.03
N THR A 117 13.92 -9.21 9.20
CA THR A 117 12.50 -9.60 9.38
C THR A 117 11.58 -9.01 8.31
N SER A 118 11.65 -7.70 8.09
CA SER A 118 10.81 -7.00 7.11
C SER A 118 10.97 -7.54 5.69
N ALA A 119 12.20 -7.83 5.26
CA ALA A 119 12.49 -8.36 3.93
C ALA A 119 11.99 -9.80 3.77
N VAL A 120 12.21 -10.65 4.77
CA VAL A 120 11.73 -12.03 4.78
C VAL A 120 10.20 -12.07 4.77
N THR A 121 9.55 -11.27 5.63
CA THR A 121 8.08 -11.17 5.66
C THR A 121 7.54 -10.72 4.31
N CYS A 122 8.11 -9.66 3.70
CA CYS A 122 7.68 -9.24 2.37
C CYS A 122 7.84 -10.37 1.34
N ALA A 123 9.01 -11.03 1.29
CA ALA A 123 9.25 -12.12 0.36
C ALA A 123 8.25 -13.28 0.52
N LEU A 124 7.91 -13.65 1.76
CA LEU A 124 6.90 -14.66 2.05
C LEU A 124 5.51 -14.22 1.59
N LEU A 125 5.13 -12.96 1.83
CA LEU A 125 3.83 -12.43 1.39
C LEU A 125 3.74 -12.35 -0.13
N TRP A 126 4.82 -12.01 -0.84
CA TRP A 126 4.90 -12.06 -2.30
C TRP A 126 4.72 -13.49 -2.81
N ALA A 127 5.49 -14.45 -2.28
CA ALA A 127 5.41 -15.84 -2.68
C ALA A 127 4.02 -16.43 -2.42
N LEU A 128 3.41 -16.09 -1.28
CA LEU A 128 2.08 -16.54 -0.90
C LEU A 128 1.00 -15.96 -1.80
N SER A 129 1.08 -14.67 -2.12
CA SER A 129 0.14 -14.02 -3.05
C SER A 129 0.25 -14.60 -4.46
N LEU A 130 1.48 -14.92 -4.90
CA LEU A 130 1.74 -15.53 -6.20
C LEU A 130 1.15 -16.93 -6.25
N MET A 131 1.44 -17.75 -5.24
CA MET A 131 0.93 -19.11 -5.12
C MET A 131 -0.60 -19.09 -5.18
N LEU A 132 -1.25 -18.29 -4.33
CA LEU A 132 -2.70 -18.17 -4.29
C LEU A 132 -3.31 -17.74 -5.63
N THR A 133 -2.70 -16.77 -6.32
CA THR A 133 -3.20 -16.28 -7.61
C THR A 133 -3.03 -17.32 -8.73
N LEU A 134 -1.90 -18.05 -8.74
CA LEU A 134 -1.68 -19.12 -9.71
C LEU A 134 -2.60 -20.31 -9.47
N LEU A 135 -2.86 -20.68 -8.21
CA LEU A 135 -3.82 -21.74 -7.90
C LEU A 135 -5.24 -21.35 -8.31
N ASP A 136 -5.64 -20.08 -8.15
CA ASP A 136 -6.93 -19.57 -8.65
C ASP A 136 -7.01 -19.65 -10.18
N GLU A 137 -5.94 -19.23 -10.87
CA GLU A 137 -5.89 -19.32 -12.33
C GLU A 137 -5.97 -20.76 -12.79
N GLU A 138 -5.08 -21.65 -12.33
CA GLU A 138 -5.05 -23.07 -12.73
C GLU A 138 -6.37 -23.79 -12.40
N ALA A 139 -6.99 -23.51 -11.26
CA ALA A 139 -8.28 -24.07 -10.90
C ALA A 139 -9.43 -23.55 -11.77
N CYS A 140 -9.28 -22.36 -12.37
CA CYS A 140 -10.28 -21.75 -13.26
C CYS A 140 -9.85 -21.73 -14.75
N SER A 141 -8.70 -22.33 -15.08
CA SER A 141 -7.94 -22.16 -16.33
C SER A 141 -8.45 -22.95 -17.54
N LEU A 142 -9.44 -23.84 -17.38
CA LEU A 142 -10.04 -24.53 -18.53
C LEU A 142 -11.55 -24.31 -18.59
N LEU A 143 -11.92 -23.29 -19.36
CA LEU A 143 -13.26 -22.96 -19.86
C LEU A 143 -14.00 -24.10 -20.61
N VAL A 144 -13.68 -25.39 -20.40
CA VAL A 144 -14.17 -26.51 -21.25
C VAL A 144 -14.66 -27.75 -20.49
N ASN A 145 -14.33 -28.00 -19.21
CA ASN A 145 -14.81 -29.20 -18.52
C ASN A 145 -15.74 -28.92 -17.32
N SER A 146 -16.93 -29.51 -17.35
CA SER A 146 -18.00 -29.37 -16.35
C SER A 146 -17.64 -29.86 -14.94
N SER A 147 -16.54 -30.58 -14.78
CA SER A 147 -16.09 -31.17 -13.51
C SER A 147 -15.23 -30.22 -12.65
N ASP A 148 -14.68 -29.15 -13.24
CA ASP A 148 -13.69 -28.28 -12.58
C ASP A 148 -14.30 -27.04 -11.90
N MET A 149 -15.60 -26.81 -12.09
CA MET A 149 -16.31 -25.65 -11.54
C MET A 149 -16.34 -25.62 -10.00
N PHE A 150 -16.29 -26.79 -9.35
CA PHE A 150 -16.21 -26.89 -7.88
C PHE A 150 -14.86 -26.40 -7.34
N TRP A 151 -13.76 -26.72 -8.03
CA TRP A 151 -12.43 -26.30 -7.61
C TRP A 151 -12.25 -24.79 -7.80
N CYS A 152 -12.66 -24.21 -8.94
CA CYS A 152 -12.64 -22.75 -9.13
C CYS A 152 -13.45 -22.04 -8.03
N GLN A 153 -14.67 -22.52 -7.73
CA GLN A 153 -15.48 -21.93 -6.66
C GLN A 153 -14.82 -22.07 -5.26
N THR A 154 -14.12 -23.17 -5.01
CA THR A 154 -13.41 -23.39 -3.74
C THR A 154 -12.23 -22.44 -3.59
N PHE A 155 -11.42 -22.26 -4.64
CA PHE A 155 -10.30 -21.32 -4.63
C PHE A 155 -10.79 -19.87 -4.54
N ASP A 156 -11.90 -19.52 -5.20
CA ASP A 156 -12.57 -18.24 -5.00
C ASP A 156 -12.90 -18.01 -3.52
N PHE A 157 -13.52 -18.98 -2.83
CA PHE A 157 -13.81 -18.89 -1.40
C PHE A 157 -12.56 -18.76 -0.53
N ILE A 158 -11.48 -19.44 -0.89
CA ILE A 158 -10.19 -19.32 -0.20
C ILE A 158 -9.65 -17.89 -0.36
N MET A 159 -9.63 -17.36 -1.58
CA MET A 159 -9.18 -15.99 -1.88
C MET A 159 -10.02 -14.93 -1.17
N ILE A 160 -11.34 -15.14 -1.09
CA ILE A 160 -12.27 -14.30 -0.34
C ILE A 160 -11.94 -14.30 1.13
N SER A 161 -11.90 -15.50 1.72
CA SER A 161 -11.65 -15.68 3.14
C SER A 161 -10.31 -15.09 3.53
N TRP A 162 -9.31 -15.24 2.67
CA TRP A 162 -8.00 -14.62 2.81
C TRP A 162 -8.07 -13.09 2.78
N SER A 163 -8.69 -12.52 1.75
CA SER A 163 -8.86 -11.07 1.60
C SER A 163 -9.57 -10.44 2.80
N VAL A 164 -10.65 -11.08 3.27
CA VAL A 164 -11.40 -10.67 4.45
C VAL A 164 -10.54 -10.79 5.70
N ALA A 165 -9.85 -11.92 5.91
CA ALA A 165 -8.99 -12.11 7.08
C ALA A 165 -7.89 -11.04 7.17
N PHE A 166 -7.21 -10.73 6.06
CA PHE A 166 -6.16 -9.70 6.03
C PHE A 166 -6.72 -8.29 6.21
N SER A 167 -7.92 -8.02 5.66
CA SER A 167 -8.63 -6.75 5.86
C SER A 167 -9.08 -6.58 7.31
N VAL A 168 -9.59 -7.63 7.96
CA VAL A 168 -9.96 -7.64 9.38
C VAL A 168 -8.71 -7.47 10.25
N ALA A 169 -7.62 -8.16 9.94
CA ALA A 169 -6.35 -8.00 10.65
C ALA A 169 -5.80 -6.57 10.53
N LEU A 170 -5.88 -5.98 9.32
CA LEU A 170 -5.52 -4.59 9.05
C LEU A 170 -6.35 -3.63 9.91
N CYS A 171 -7.68 -3.76 9.89
CA CYS A 171 -8.60 -2.92 10.66
C CYS A 171 -8.40 -3.09 12.17
N GLY A 172 -8.35 -4.33 12.65
CA GLY A 172 -8.22 -4.65 14.07
C GLY A 172 -6.91 -4.16 14.66
N SER A 173 -5.79 -4.32 13.95
CA SER A 173 -4.49 -3.81 14.40
C SER A 173 -4.44 -2.28 14.40
N SER A 174 -4.99 -1.63 13.36
CA SER A 174 -5.08 -0.16 13.30
C SER A 174 -6.01 0.43 14.37
N LEU A 175 -7.14 -0.22 14.66
CA LEU A 175 -8.08 0.19 15.70
C LEU A 175 -7.48 0.00 17.10
N THR A 176 -6.82 -1.13 17.34
CA THR A 176 -6.12 -1.38 18.62
C THR A 176 -5.07 -0.31 18.87
N LEU A 177 -4.31 0.06 17.83
CA LEU A 177 -3.37 1.19 17.88
C LEU A 177 -4.06 2.53 18.17
N LEU A 178 -5.17 2.85 17.48
CA LEU A 178 -5.97 4.07 17.72
C LEU A 178 -6.41 4.17 19.18
N VAL A 179 -7.01 3.11 19.71
CA VAL A 179 -7.51 3.06 21.08
C VAL A 179 -6.36 3.22 22.07
N ARG A 180 -5.22 2.56 21.86
CA ARG A 180 -4.03 2.72 22.69
C ARG A 180 -3.48 4.14 22.71
N ILE A 181 -3.55 4.86 21.58
CA ILE A 181 -3.03 6.24 21.47
C ILE A 181 -4.01 7.25 22.08
N VAL A 182 -5.31 7.11 21.80
CA VAL A 182 -6.34 8.06 22.27
C VAL A 182 -6.64 7.86 23.75
N CYS A 183 -6.75 6.61 24.20
CA CYS A 183 -7.11 6.27 25.58
C CYS A 183 -5.89 5.99 26.46
N GLY A 184 -4.68 5.96 25.91
CA GLY A 184 -3.45 5.72 26.65
C GLY A 184 -2.93 6.98 27.34
N SER A 185 -2.43 6.83 28.57
CA SER A 185 -1.84 7.95 29.35
C SER A 185 -0.47 8.42 28.84
N GLN A 186 0.18 7.68 27.93
CA GLN A 186 1.52 8.01 27.44
C GLN A 186 1.44 8.67 26.05
N ARG A 187 2.06 9.86 25.90
CA ARG A 187 2.31 10.47 24.59
C ARG A 187 3.31 9.59 23.83
N ILE A 188 2.81 8.81 22.87
CA ILE A 188 3.65 7.93 22.05
C ILE A 188 4.40 8.78 21.01
N PRO A 189 5.74 8.80 20.99
CA PRO A 189 6.49 9.34 19.87
C PRO A 189 6.23 8.45 18.64
N GLY A 190 5.72 9.03 17.55
CA GLY A 190 5.33 8.27 16.34
C GLY A 190 3.94 8.59 15.75
N THR A 191 3.26 9.63 16.23
CA THR A 191 1.93 10.07 15.72
C THR A 191 1.88 10.25 14.21
N ARG A 192 2.99 10.66 13.57
CA ARG A 192 3.06 10.89 12.12
C ARG A 192 2.87 9.61 11.30
N LEU A 193 3.62 8.56 11.64
CA LEU A 193 3.51 7.25 11.00
C LEU A 193 2.17 6.60 11.28
N TYR A 194 1.65 6.82 12.48
CA TYR A 194 0.32 6.37 12.85
C TYR A 194 -0.78 7.02 11.99
N VAL A 195 -0.74 8.35 11.82
CA VAL A 195 -1.69 9.07 10.94
C VAL A 195 -1.57 8.56 9.50
N ILE A 196 -0.35 8.27 9.02
CA ILE A 196 -0.15 7.63 7.71
C ILE A 196 -0.89 6.30 7.66
N ILE A 197 -0.66 5.40 8.64
CA ILE A 197 -1.27 4.06 8.65
C ILE A 197 -2.80 4.16 8.65
N VAL A 198 -3.38 4.94 9.57
CA VAL A 198 -4.85 5.11 9.64
C VAL A 198 -5.41 5.71 8.36
N LEU A 199 -4.75 6.70 7.78
CA LEU A 199 -5.21 7.30 6.53
C LEU A 199 -5.12 6.29 5.38
N THR A 200 -4.03 5.52 5.28
CA THR A 200 -3.91 4.45 4.26
C THR A 200 -4.94 3.34 4.46
N VAL A 201 -5.26 2.96 5.70
CA VAL A 201 -6.31 1.97 6.01
C VAL A 201 -7.69 2.51 5.62
N LEU A 202 -7.99 3.76 5.96
CA LEU A 202 -9.25 4.40 5.62
C LEU A 202 -9.43 4.48 4.10
N PHE A 203 -8.38 4.92 3.38
CA PHE A 203 -8.39 4.94 1.93
C PHE A 203 -8.54 3.55 1.34
N PHE A 204 -7.85 2.54 1.87
CA PHE A 204 -8.02 1.16 1.43
C PHE A 204 -9.45 0.65 1.61
N LEU A 205 -10.10 0.91 2.73
CA LEU A 205 -11.47 0.45 2.98
C LEU A 205 -12.50 1.12 2.06
N ILE A 206 -12.32 2.42 1.78
CA ILE A 206 -13.24 3.17 0.94
C ILE A 206 -13.00 2.90 -0.55
N PHE A 207 -11.74 2.81 -0.97
CA PHE A 207 -11.34 2.83 -2.37
C PHE A 207 -10.78 1.48 -2.88
N GLY A 208 -10.04 0.73 -2.06
CA GLY A 208 -9.46 -0.56 -2.46
C GLY A 208 -10.40 -1.75 -2.26
N PHE A 209 -11.02 -1.85 -1.09
CA PHE A 209 -11.85 -2.99 -0.69
C PHE A 209 -13.08 -3.23 -1.58
N PRO A 210 -13.75 -2.20 -2.17
CA PRO A 210 -14.87 -2.43 -3.09
C PRO A 210 -14.53 -3.31 -4.29
N LEU A 211 -13.29 -3.27 -4.80
CA LEU A 211 -12.86 -4.18 -5.88
C LEU A 211 -12.81 -5.63 -5.41
N GLY A 212 -12.28 -5.86 -4.20
CA GLY A 212 -12.30 -7.17 -3.56
C GLY A 212 -13.71 -7.73 -3.46
N ILE A 213 -14.68 -6.94 -3.00
CA ILE A 213 -16.09 -7.34 -2.93
C ILE A 213 -16.68 -7.59 -4.32
N TYR A 214 -16.38 -6.72 -5.29
CA TYR A 214 -16.95 -6.83 -6.64
C TYR A 214 -16.47 -8.08 -7.37
N CYS A 215 -15.17 -8.39 -7.34
CA CYS A 215 -14.62 -9.60 -7.96
C CYS A 215 -15.33 -10.86 -7.43
N VAL A 216 -15.76 -10.82 -6.17
CA VAL A 216 -16.43 -11.92 -5.47
C VAL A 216 -17.90 -12.02 -5.86
N LEU A 217 -18.62 -10.89 -5.83
CA LEU A 217 -20.03 -10.84 -6.25
C LEU A 217 -20.17 -11.23 -7.72
N TYR A 218 -19.25 -10.82 -8.59
CA TYR A 218 -19.24 -11.16 -10.00
C TYR A 218 -19.13 -12.68 -10.23
N LYS A 219 -18.19 -13.35 -9.54
CA LYS A 219 -17.99 -14.80 -9.68
C LYS A 219 -19.17 -15.60 -9.08
N TRP A 220 -19.82 -15.09 -8.02
CA TRP A 220 -20.95 -15.76 -7.36
C TRP A 220 -22.29 -15.58 -8.08
N ILE A 221 -22.57 -14.40 -8.66
CA ILE A 221 -23.86 -14.03 -9.28
C ILE A 221 -23.86 -14.32 -10.79
N ARG A 222 -23.16 -15.35 -11.25
CA ARG A 222 -23.13 -15.77 -12.67
C ARG A 222 -24.46 -16.38 -13.13
N ASN A 223 -25.58 -15.67 -12.92
CA ASN A 223 -26.87 -15.95 -13.56
C ASN A 223 -27.89 -14.78 -13.58
N LEU A 224 -27.62 -13.58 -13.04
CA LEU A 224 -28.62 -12.51 -13.02
C LEU A 224 -28.00 -11.14 -13.36
N TYR A 225 -28.40 -10.59 -14.51
CA TYR A 225 -28.18 -9.21 -15.02
C TYR A 225 -26.80 -8.85 -15.60
N HIS A 226 -26.58 -9.23 -16.87
CA HIS A 226 -25.38 -8.90 -17.64
C HIS A 226 -25.08 -7.39 -17.85
N HIS A 227 -26.06 -6.49 -17.73
CA HIS A 227 -25.87 -5.09 -18.16
C HIS A 227 -25.49 -4.11 -17.03
N GLN A 228 -26.01 -4.29 -15.80
CA GLN A 228 -25.67 -3.41 -14.66
C GLN A 228 -24.33 -3.77 -13.99
N ILE A 229 -23.88 -5.01 -14.17
CA ILE A 229 -22.66 -5.54 -13.56
C ILE A 229 -21.40 -4.92 -14.20
N CYS A 230 -21.40 -4.64 -15.51
CA CYS A 230 -20.24 -4.07 -16.20
C CYS A 230 -19.88 -2.65 -15.71
N ASP A 231 -20.84 -1.78 -15.44
CA ASP A 231 -20.55 -0.40 -14.98
C ASP A 231 -19.96 -0.39 -13.56
N LEU A 232 -20.42 -1.28 -12.67
CA LEU A 232 -19.88 -1.42 -11.31
C LEU A 232 -18.42 -1.92 -11.31
N TYR A 233 -18.05 -2.79 -12.27
CA TYR A 233 -16.66 -3.23 -12.42
C TYR A 233 -15.72 -2.05 -12.69
N TYR A 234 -16.06 -1.20 -13.66
CA TYR A 234 -15.20 -0.06 -14.01
C TYR A 234 -15.09 0.95 -12.88
N VAL A 235 -16.17 1.15 -12.11
CA VAL A 235 -16.15 2.01 -10.91
C VAL A 235 -15.22 1.43 -9.84
N THR A 236 -15.33 0.13 -9.53
CA THR A 236 -14.48 -0.49 -8.50
C THR A 236 -13.02 -0.59 -8.90
N LEU A 237 -12.73 -0.81 -10.18
CA LEU A 237 -11.39 -0.68 -10.73
C LEU A 237 -10.83 0.74 -10.59
N PHE A 238 -11.63 1.76 -10.93
CA PHE A 238 -11.23 3.16 -10.76
C PHE A 238 -10.90 3.48 -9.31
N LEU A 239 -11.75 3.07 -8.37
CA LEU A 239 -11.50 3.25 -6.94
C LEU A 239 -10.19 2.59 -6.51
N SER A 240 -9.87 1.40 -7.03
CA SER A 240 -8.61 0.72 -6.73
C SER A 240 -7.39 1.44 -7.31
N CYS A 241 -7.49 2.01 -8.51
CA CYS A 241 -6.46 2.90 -9.04
C CYS A 241 -6.22 4.08 -8.11
N VAL A 242 -7.29 4.73 -7.63
CA VAL A 242 -7.20 5.84 -6.66
C VAL A 242 -6.49 5.39 -5.38
N ASN A 243 -6.82 4.21 -4.86
CA ASN A 243 -6.18 3.65 -3.67
C ASN A 243 -4.66 3.48 -3.85
N SER A 244 -4.22 2.82 -4.91
CA SER A 244 -2.79 2.61 -5.19
C SER A 244 -2.04 3.91 -5.55
N CYS A 245 -2.76 4.95 -6.01
CA CYS A 245 -2.18 6.27 -6.20
C CYS A 245 -2.02 7.05 -4.88
N ALA A 246 -2.92 6.84 -3.91
CA ALA A 246 -3.02 7.68 -2.72
C ALA A 246 -1.79 7.58 -1.80
N ASN A 247 -1.16 6.40 -1.72
CA ASN A 247 -0.07 6.11 -0.78
C ASN A 247 1.08 7.15 -0.84
N PRO A 248 1.72 7.42 -2.00
CA PRO A 248 2.73 8.48 -2.13
C PRO A 248 2.25 9.88 -1.71
N PHE A 249 1.01 10.25 -2.05
CA PHE A 249 0.45 11.56 -1.68
C PHE A 249 0.22 11.67 -0.18
N ILE A 250 -0.29 10.61 0.46
CA ILE A 250 -0.45 10.52 1.91
C ILE A 250 0.90 10.76 2.60
N TYR A 251 1.97 10.11 2.12
CA TYR A 251 3.31 10.30 2.67
C TYR A 251 3.82 11.74 2.51
N PHE A 252 3.52 12.37 1.37
CA PHE A 252 3.90 13.75 1.08
C PHE A 252 3.13 14.77 1.93
N PHE A 253 1.79 14.70 1.95
CA PHE A 253 0.94 15.63 2.71
C PHE A 253 1.25 15.61 4.19
N ILE A 254 1.41 14.42 4.78
CA ILE A 254 1.75 14.28 6.20
C ILE A 254 3.19 14.75 6.47
N GLY A 255 4.05 14.86 5.46
CA GLY A 255 5.31 15.59 5.56
C GLY A 255 5.21 17.10 5.38
N SER A 256 4.21 17.57 4.64
CA SER A 256 4.07 18.97 4.23
C SER A 256 3.28 19.84 5.22
N ILE A 257 2.31 19.29 5.97
CA ILE A 257 1.36 20.02 6.83
C ILE A 257 2.01 20.95 7.89
N ARG A 258 3.30 20.81 8.19
CA ARG A 258 4.02 21.71 9.12
C ARG A 258 4.88 22.79 8.45
N HIS A 259 4.93 22.85 7.12
CA HIS A 259 5.83 23.76 6.38
C HIS A 259 5.09 24.78 5.50
N HIS A 260 4.14 25.52 6.07
CA HIS A 260 3.66 26.77 5.46
C HIS A 260 4.72 27.89 5.39
N ARG A 261 5.97 27.60 5.76
CA ARG A 261 7.13 28.47 5.52
C ARG A 261 8.29 27.65 4.96
N PHE A 262 8.83 28.14 3.85
CA PHE A 262 10.02 27.72 3.12
C PHE A 262 9.82 26.81 1.90
N GLN A 263 10.07 27.48 0.77
CA GLN A 263 10.09 27.03 -0.60
C GLN A 263 10.97 25.79 -0.84
N GLN A 264 10.53 24.95 -1.77
CA GLN A 264 11.33 24.03 -2.59
C GLN A 264 12.47 23.25 -1.88
N LYS A 265 12.17 22.36 -0.93
CA LYS A 265 13.11 21.30 -0.54
C LYS A 265 12.45 19.92 -0.58
N SER A 266 13.08 19.05 -1.38
CA SER A 266 12.61 17.82 -2.05
C SER A 266 11.93 16.75 -1.20
N LEU A 267 11.01 16.00 -1.84
CA LEU A 267 10.34 14.77 -1.37
C LEU A 267 11.24 13.79 -0.58
N LYS A 268 12.54 13.72 -0.92
CA LYS A 268 13.56 12.94 -0.19
C LYS A 268 13.53 13.22 1.32
N LEU A 269 13.49 14.50 1.70
CA LEU A 269 13.58 14.93 3.09
C LEU A 269 12.28 14.65 3.85
N PHE A 270 11.13 14.72 3.17
CA PHE A 270 9.83 14.40 3.72
C PHE A 270 9.65 12.90 3.99
N LEU A 271 10.08 12.07 3.03
CA LEU A 271 10.06 10.61 3.16
C LEU A 271 11.02 10.17 4.27
N GLN A 272 12.22 10.77 4.35
CA GLN A 272 13.19 10.46 5.40
C GLN A 272 12.65 10.78 6.80
N ARG A 273 12.02 11.94 6.99
CA ARG A 273 11.38 12.30 8.26
C ARG A 273 10.09 11.54 8.54
N ALA A 274 9.38 11.04 7.52
CA ALA A 274 8.23 10.17 7.74
C ALA A 274 8.67 8.84 8.35
N LEU A 275 9.88 8.39 8.01
CA LEU A 275 10.42 7.07 8.37
C LEU A 275 11.33 7.08 9.61
N GLN A 276 11.75 8.25 10.10
CA GLN A 276 12.60 8.41 11.27
C GLN A 276 11.76 8.69 12.53
N ASP A 277 11.76 7.73 13.47
CA ASP A 277 11.17 7.83 14.81
C ASP A 277 12.18 8.47 15.77
N THR A 278 12.52 9.76 15.60
CA THR A 278 13.32 10.51 16.60
C THR A 278 12.49 11.64 17.21
N PRO A 279 12.37 11.71 18.55
CA PRO A 279 11.95 12.94 19.21
C PRO A 279 13.02 14.01 18.95
N GLU A 280 12.64 15.15 18.38
CA GLU A 280 13.52 16.32 18.37
C GLU A 280 13.63 16.80 19.82
N GLU A 281 14.76 16.55 20.46
CA GLU A 281 15.17 17.32 21.63
C GLU A 281 15.31 18.78 21.18
N GLU A 282 14.60 19.66 21.88
CA GLU A 282 14.72 21.10 21.74
C GLU A 282 16.18 21.47 22.06
N ALA A 283 16.96 21.79 21.03
CA ALA A 283 18.26 22.42 21.20
C ALA A 283 18.00 23.83 21.76
N ASP A 284 18.11 23.91 23.08
CA ASP A 284 18.08 25.15 23.84
C ASP A 284 19.20 26.07 23.34
N GLY A 285 18.87 27.35 23.19
CA GLY A 285 19.73 28.32 22.52
C GLY A 285 20.96 28.67 23.32
N GLU A 286 22.14 28.45 22.74
CA GLU A 286 23.35 29.19 23.11
C GLU A 286 23.09 30.69 22.91
N ARG A 287 23.04 31.44 24.02
CA ARG A 287 23.39 32.87 24.00
C ARG A 287 24.77 33.04 24.59
N VAL A 288 25.70 33.24 23.67
CA VAL A 288 26.96 33.96 23.83
C VAL A 288 26.74 35.22 24.68
N SER A 289 27.51 35.36 25.77
CA SER A 289 27.90 36.68 26.27
C SER A 289 29.41 36.74 26.40
N SER A 290 30.00 37.53 25.49
CA SER A 290 31.35 38.05 25.49
C SER A 290 31.69 38.81 26.77
N GLY A 291 32.90 38.61 27.29
CA GLY A 291 33.51 39.44 28.33
C GLY A 291 34.90 38.90 28.71
N ASP A 292 35.91 39.26 27.93
CA ASP A 292 37.34 39.19 28.26
C ASP A 292 37.73 40.46 29.06
N PRO A 293 38.97 40.63 29.60
CA PRO A 293 39.94 39.68 30.12
C PRO A 293 40.43 40.10 31.54
N GLU A 294 41.06 39.21 32.32
CA GLU A 294 42.04 39.66 33.32
C GLU A 294 43.13 38.63 33.62
N GLU A 295 44.25 39.20 34.03
CA GLU A 295 45.63 38.78 33.95
C GLU A 295 46.09 37.93 35.16
N LEU A 296 47.17 37.16 34.92
CA LEU A 296 48.30 36.89 35.80
C LEU A 296 48.20 35.95 37.05
N ASP A 297 49.24 35.09 37.07
CA ASP A 297 50.04 34.61 38.21
C ASP A 297 49.75 33.29 38.97
N THR A 298 50.73 32.38 38.80
CA THR A 298 51.40 31.50 39.80
C THR A 298 50.54 30.42 40.50
N VAL A 299 50.93 29.15 40.65
CA VAL A 299 52.22 28.43 40.82
C VAL A 299 52.11 27.06 40.16
#